data_AF-A0A1V1P5G9-F1
#
_entry.id   AF-A0A1V1P5G9-F1
#
_cell.length_a   1.000
_cell.length_b   1.000
_cell.length_c   1.000
_cell.angle_alpha   90.00
_cell.angle_beta   90.00
_cell.angle_gamma   90.00
#
_symmetry.space_group_name_H-M   'P 1'
#
loop_
_entity.id
_entity.type
_entity.pdbx_description
1 polymer ?
#
loop_
_entity_poly.entity_id
_entity_poly.type
_entity_poly.pdbx_seq_one_letter_code
_entity_poly.pdbx_strand_id
1 'polypeptide(L)'
;HFFQIGLSDPPMPQPDQNEVRISKNWDFSEKQCAGCIICCKKLNCPLIDKNGDCLSYQSFYWQYFLCGRFPQNQKQINFYECPKWEMKYVSSR
;
A
#
# COMPACT_ATOMS: atom_id res chain seq x y z
N HIS A 1 -13.25 -7.33 -8.08
CA HIS A 1 -13.09 -7.53 -6.62
C HIS A 1 -11.76 -6.92 -6.20
N PHE A 2 -11.77 -5.61 -5.92
CA PHE A 2 -10.62 -4.93 -5.34
C PHE A 2 -10.60 -5.23 -3.83
N PHE A 3 -9.40 -5.37 -3.26
CA PHE A 3 -9.15 -5.84 -1.90
C PHE A 3 -10.17 -5.27 -0.91
N GLN A 4 -10.93 -6.12 -0.23
CA GLN A 4 -11.99 -5.68 0.68
C GLN A 4 -11.36 -5.20 1.99
N ILE A 5 -11.74 -4.00 2.42
CA ILE A 5 -11.48 -3.46 3.75
C ILE A 5 -12.85 -3.22 4.38
N GLY A 6 -13.08 -3.82 5.54
CA GLY A 6 -14.27 -3.60 6.35
C GLY A 6 -14.27 -2.20 6.98
N LEU A 7 -15.46 -1.62 7.17
CA LEU A 7 -15.63 -0.34 7.85
C LEU A 7 -15.09 -0.34 9.29
N SER A 8 -15.02 -1.52 9.92
CA SER A 8 -14.52 -1.73 11.28
C SER A 8 -13.05 -2.19 11.32
N ASP A 9 -12.38 -2.34 10.17
CA ASP A 9 -11.01 -2.83 10.18
C ASP A 9 -10.08 -1.80 10.85
N PRO A 10 -9.20 -2.23 11.76
CA PRO A 10 -8.31 -1.31 12.47
C PRO A 10 -7.37 -0.61 11.48
N PRO A 11 -6.94 0.63 11.75
CA PRO A 11 -5.97 1.32 10.89
C PRO A 11 -4.67 0.54 10.79
N MET A 12 -3.98 0.64 9.64
CA MET A 12 -2.69 -0.03 9.41
C MET A 12 -1.58 0.99 9.16
N PRO A 13 -0.99 1.60 10.21
CA PRO A 13 0.03 2.65 10.07
C PRO A 13 1.41 2.12 9.70
N GLN A 14 1.61 0.80 9.78
CA GLN A 14 2.86 0.12 9.44
C GLN A 14 2.55 -1.30 8.91
N PRO A 15 3.44 -1.92 8.14
CA PRO A 15 3.24 -3.29 7.66
C PRO A 15 3.30 -4.29 8.81
N ASP A 16 2.58 -5.41 8.70
CA ASP A 16 2.78 -6.53 9.62
C ASP A 16 4.14 -7.18 9.35
N GLN A 17 5.09 -6.91 10.24
CA GLN A 17 6.44 -7.42 10.12
C GLN A 17 6.52 -8.94 10.30
N ASN A 18 5.48 -9.63 10.77
CA ASN A 18 5.45 -11.10 10.77
C ASN A 18 5.13 -11.68 9.39
N GLU A 19 4.46 -10.92 8.53
CA GLU A 19 4.01 -11.38 7.22
C GLU A 19 4.89 -10.87 6.08
N VAL A 20 5.36 -9.62 6.16
CA VAL A 20 6.17 -8.97 5.12
C VAL A 20 7.56 -8.57 5.61
N ARG A 21 8.48 -8.41 4.65
CA ARG A 21 9.81 -7.81 4.88
C ARG A 21 10.22 -6.92 3.72
N ILE A 22 11.26 -6.14 3.92
CA ILE A 22 11.89 -5.38 2.83
C ILE A 22 12.60 -6.37 1.90
N SER A 23 12.38 -6.23 0.60
CA SER A 23 13.06 -7.00 -0.44
C SER A 23 14.56 -6.78 -0.37
N LYS A 24 15.35 -7.85 -0.49
CA LYS A 24 16.82 -7.77 -0.52
C LYS A 24 17.35 -6.97 -1.71
N ASN A 25 16.56 -6.89 -2.79
CA ASN A 25 16.91 -6.20 -4.01
C ASN A 25 16.38 -4.75 -4.03
N TRP A 26 15.78 -4.29 -2.93
CA TRP A 26 15.23 -2.94 -2.87
C TRP A 26 16.34 -1.89 -2.83
N ASP A 27 16.40 -1.05 -3.85
CA ASP A 27 17.25 0.14 -3.84
C ASP A 27 16.53 1.27 -3.08
N PHE A 28 17.17 1.76 -2.00
CA PHE A 28 16.67 2.86 -1.20
C PHE A 28 16.54 4.18 -1.98
N SER A 29 17.15 4.28 -3.17
CA SER A 29 16.98 5.41 -4.08
C SER A 29 15.56 5.47 -4.69
N GLU A 30 14.85 4.33 -4.74
CA GLU A 30 13.51 4.26 -5.32
C GLU A 30 12.45 4.77 -4.32
N LYS A 31 11.76 5.86 -4.67
CA LYS A 31 10.64 6.41 -3.87
C LYS A 31 9.31 5.65 -4.04
N GLN A 32 9.31 4.55 -4.78
CA GLN A 32 8.12 4.03 -5.45
C GLN A 32 7.14 3.27 -4.52
N CYS A 33 7.43 3.12 -3.24
CA CYS A 33 6.65 2.24 -2.35
C CYS A 33 5.92 2.91 -1.18
N ALA A 34 5.91 4.24 -1.14
CA ALA A 34 5.33 5.01 -0.03
C ALA A 34 4.40 6.12 -0.52
N GLY A 35 3.75 5.91 -1.67
CA GLY A 35 2.98 6.95 -2.33
C GLY A 35 1.51 6.63 -2.41
N CYS A 36 0.69 7.45 -1.75
CA CYS A 36 -0.74 7.45 -2.00
C CYS A 36 -1.11 7.57 -3.49
N ILE A 37 -0.28 8.30 -4.23
CA ILE A 37 -0.41 8.53 -5.67
C ILE A 37 -0.50 7.21 -6.44
N ILE A 38 0.32 6.20 -6.11
CA ILE A 38 0.36 4.94 -6.88
C ILE A 38 -0.94 4.17 -6.72
N CYS A 39 -1.38 3.98 -5.48
CA CYS A 39 -2.64 3.32 -5.23
C CYS A 39 -3.83 4.10 -5.82
N CYS A 40 -3.84 5.42 -5.65
CA CYS A 40 -4.93 6.25 -6.15
C CYS A 40 -4.99 6.32 -7.68
N LYS A 41 -3.86 6.27 -8.39
CA LYS A 41 -3.83 6.11 -9.85
C LYS A 41 -4.44 4.77 -10.28
N LYS A 42 -4.14 3.68 -9.56
CA LYS A 42 -4.65 2.33 -9.88
C LYS A 42 -6.14 2.17 -9.54
N LEU A 43 -6.63 2.83 -8.49
CA LEU A 43 -8.02 2.73 -8.02
C LEU A 43 -8.91 3.90 -8.45
N ASN A 44 -8.38 4.89 -9.16
CA ASN A 44 -9.07 6.12 -9.55
C ASN A 44 -9.73 6.83 -8.34
N CYS A 45 -8.95 7.08 -7.28
CA CYS A 45 -9.45 7.64 -6.03
C CYS A 45 -9.67 9.17 -6.15
N PRO A 46 -10.59 9.77 -5.36
CA PRO A 46 -10.82 11.23 -5.34
C PRO A 46 -9.79 12.00 -4.50
N LEU A 47 -8.70 11.37 -4.06
CA LEU A 47 -7.72 11.91 -3.12
C LEU A 47 -6.45 12.42 -3.81
N ILE A 48 -6.43 12.48 -5.15
CA ILE A 48 -5.37 13.12 -5.92
C ILE A 48 -5.84 14.51 -6.33
N ASP A 49 -5.00 15.52 -6.11
CA ASP A 49 -5.24 16.88 -6.56
C ASP A 49 -4.91 17.08 -8.05
N LYS A 50 -5.11 18.29 -8.57
CA LYS A 50 -4.81 18.61 -9.97
C LYS A 50 -3.31 18.56 -10.33
N ASN A 51 -2.42 18.62 -9.34
CA ASN A 51 -0.97 18.58 -9.51
C ASN A 51 -0.44 17.14 -9.45
N GLY A 52 -1.30 16.17 -9.09
CA GLY A 52 -0.91 14.78 -8.93
C GLY A 52 -0.46 14.43 -7.52
N ASP A 53 -0.66 15.33 -6.55
CA ASP A 53 -0.34 15.14 -5.15
C ASP A 53 -1.48 14.45 -4.41
N CYS A 54 -1.13 13.63 -3.41
CA CYS A 54 -2.14 13.01 -2.59
C CYS A 54 -2.57 13.89 -1.42
N LEU A 55 -3.84 14.28 -1.44
CA LEU A 55 -4.49 15.11 -0.43
C LEU A 55 -4.63 14.40 0.93
N SER A 56 -4.64 13.07 0.95
CA SER A 56 -4.77 12.30 2.18
C SER A 56 -3.44 11.79 2.74
N TYR A 57 -2.30 12.06 2.12
CA TYR A 57 -1.02 11.54 2.59
C TYR A 57 -0.71 12.06 4.01
N GLN A 58 -0.36 11.14 4.92
CA GLN A 58 -0.19 11.40 6.37
C GLN A 58 -1.41 11.97 7.11
N SER A 59 -2.60 12.03 6.49
CA SER A 59 -3.82 12.39 7.20
C SER A 59 -4.26 11.26 8.16
N PHE A 60 -5.04 11.60 9.19
CA PHE A 60 -5.61 10.60 10.11
C PHE A 60 -6.44 9.53 9.38
N TYR A 61 -7.12 9.89 8.29
CA TYR A 61 -7.97 8.98 7.52
C TYR A 61 -7.16 8.06 6.59
N TRP A 62 -5.92 8.41 6.30
CA TRP A 62 -5.02 7.66 5.41
C TRP A 62 -4.94 6.18 5.77
N GLN A 63 -4.64 5.91 7.04
CA GLN A 63 -4.47 4.57 7.61
C GLN A 63 -5.75 3.71 7.58
N TYR A 64 -6.91 4.30 7.31
CA TYR A 64 -8.19 3.57 7.19
C TYR A 64 -8.49 3.16 5.75
N PHE A 65 -7.98 3.89 4.75
CA PHE A 65 -8.24 3.62 3.35
C PHE A 65 -7.26 2.62 2.74
N LEU A 66 -7.70 1.91 1.70
CA LEU A 66 -6.89 0.95 0.92
C LEU A 66 -5.49 1.45 0.61
N CYS A 67 -5.40 2.72 0.21
CA CYS A 67 -4.15 3.29 -0.24
C CYS A 67 -3.18 3.61 0.91
N GLY A 68 -3.66 3.79 2.14
CA GLY A 68 -2.80 4.03 3.31
C GLY A 68 -2.55 2.82 4.18
N ARG A 69 -3.03 1.64 3.76
CA ARG A 69 -2.62 0.37 4.34
C ARG A 69 -1.44 -0.21 3.59
N PHE A 70 -0.57 -0.90 4.33
CA PHE A 70 0.54 -1.64 3.76
C PHE A 70 0.03 -2.93 3.09
N PRO A 71 0.78 -3.49 2.12
CA PRO A 71 0.36 -4.72 1.47
C PRO A 71 0.29 -5.88 2.49
N GLN A 72 -0.78 -6.66 2.39
CA GLN A 72 -1.08 -7.83 3.23
C GLN A 72 -0.86 -9.16 2.48
N ASN A 73 -0.68 -9.12 1.16
CA ASN A 73 -0.43 -10.31 0.35
C ASN A 73 0.32 -9.97 -0.95
N GLN A 74 0.89 -11.00 -1.58
CA GLN A 74 1.65 -10.84 -2.82
C GLN A 74 0.82 -10.24 -3.96
N LYS A 75 -0.49 -10.49 -4.00
CA LYS A 75 -1.38 -9.92 -5.03
C LYS A 75 -1.49 -8.40 -4.90
N GLN A 76 -1.52 -7.86 -3.68
CA GLN A 76 -1.46 -6.41 -3.44
C GLN A 76 -0.10 -5.83 -3.85
N ILE A 77 1.00 -6.49 -3.46
CA ILE A 77 2.36 -6.08 -3.84
C ILE A 77 2.50 -5.95 -5.36
N ASN A 78 2.04 -6.97 -6.09
CA ASN A 78 2.08 -6.99 -7.55
C ASN A 78 1.15 -5.93 -8.16
N PHE A 79 -0.07 -5.78 -7.63
CA PHE A 79 -1.05 -4.84 -8.17
C PHE A 79 -0.61 -3.38 -8.02
N TYR A 80 -0.02 -3.04 -6.87
CA TYR A 80 0.48 -1.70 -6.58
C TYR A 80 1.92 -1.48 -7.05
N GLU A 81 2.54 -2.44 -7.73
CA GLU A 81 3.90 -2.35 -8.29
C GLU A 81 4.91 -1.84 -7.25
N CYS A 82 4.85 -2.42 -6.05
CA CYS A 82 5.65 -1.96 -4.92
C CYS A 82 6.71 -3.00 -4.51
N PRO A 83 7.87 -3.06 -5.20
CA PRO A 83 8.88 -4.11 -4.99
C PRO A 83 9.70 -3.94 -3.71
N LYS A 84 9.50 -2.86 -2.94
CA LYS A 84 10.06 -2.71 -1.59
C LYS A 84 9.62 -3.85 -0.67
N TRP A 85 8.36 -4.28 -0.77
CA TRP A 85 7.81 -5.29 0.12
C TRP A 85 7.83 -6.66 -0.55
N GLU A 86 8.20 -7.68 0.21
CA GLU A 86 8.04 -9.08 -0.17
C GLU A 86 7.38 -9.87 0.97
N MET A 87 6.52 -10.83 0.62
CA MET A 87 5.96 -11.74 1.62
C MET A 87 7.05 -12.65 2.17
N LYS A 88 7.12 -12.80 3.48
CA LYS A 88 8.04 -13.76 4.13
C LYS A 88 7.69 -15.21 3.77
N TYR A 89 6.41 -15.47 3.58
CA TYR A 89 5.87 -16.76 3.18
C TYR A 89 4.95 -16.55 1.97
N VAL A 90 5.21 -17.26 0.87
CA VAL A 90 4.29 -17.29 -0.25
C VAL A 90 3.13 -18.20 0.15
N SER A 91 1.99 -17.63 0.52
CA SER A 91 0.80 -18.42 0.84
C SER A 91 0.46 -19.32 -0.35
N SER A 92 0.60 -20.63 -0.16
CA SER A 92 0.15 -21.65 -1.11
C SER A 92 -1.36 -21.84 -0.93
N ARG A 93 -2.15 -20.84 -1.34
CA ARG A 93 -3.61 -20.95 -1.44
C ARG A 93 -4.11 -20.20 -2.66
#